data_AF-A0A4R0RC78-F1
#
_entry.id   AF-A0A4R0RC78-F1
#
_cell.length_a   1.000
_cell.length_b   1.000
_cell.length_c   1.000
_cell.angle_alpha   90.00
_cell.angle_beta   90.00
_cell.angle_gamma   90.00
#
_symmetry.space_group_name_H-M   'P 1'
#
loop_
_entity.id
_entity.type
_entity.pdbx_description
1 polymer ?
#
loop_
_entity_poly.entity_id
_entity_poly.type
_entity_poly.pdbx_seq_one_letter_code
_entity_poly.pdbx_strand_id
1 'polypeptide(L)'
;MPVSLVEGVLTRYRQADNTNYSDLSRNHLRQLVREIIRVLLHDFAGRKIRMSYTSFDWDVRTCHKIDMAGWPADIPFKNPGTLPPVDLYRLLARLRKGLIYFFRVSLDGFVPAEQKVIAPRSDIGDTRNALTPRFVPEEYLVGEDN
;
A
#
# COMPACT_ATOMS: atom_id res chain seq x y z
N MET A 1 11.59 7.19 -18.61
CA MET A 1 11.08 6.63 -17.33
C MET A 1 12.09 5.61 -16.82
N PRO A 2 12.37 5.52 -15.51
CA PRO A 2 13.44 4.66 -15.02
C PRO A 2 12.93 3.21 -14.95
N VAL A 3 12.82 2.57 -16.11
CA VAL A 3 12.63 1.11 -16.24
C VAL A 3 13.65 0.37 -15.36
N SER A 4 14.84 0.96 -15.18
CA SER A 4 15.88 0.52 -14.25
C SER A 4 15.41 0.35 -12.79
N LEU A 5 14.56 1.22 -12.26
CA LEU A 5 14.04 1.09 -10.89
C LEU A 5 13.08 -0.07 -10.75
N VAL A 6 12.19 -0.24 -11.74
CA VAL A 6 11.24 -1.35 -11.79
C VAL A 6 12.01 -2.67 -11.89
N GLU A 7 12.97 -2.77 -12.80
CA GLU A 7 13.84 -3.95 -12.95
C GLU A 7 14.69 -4.21 -11.71
N GLY A 8 15.13 -3.17 -11.01
CA GLY A 8 15.84 -3.29 -9.73
C GLY A 8 14.98 -3.96 -8.65
N VAL A 9 13.72 -3.56 -8.51
CA VAL A 9 12.78 -4.21 -7.57
C VAL A 9 12.50 -5.66 -7.99
N LEU A 10 12.28 -5.89 -9.28
CA LEU A 10 11.97 -7.21 -9.84
C LEU A 10 13.11 -8.21 -9.69
N THR A 11 14.35 -7.76 -9.85
CA THR A 11 15.55 -8.57 -9.65
C THR A 11 15.68 -8.99 -8.19
N ARG A 12 15.48 -8.06 -7.24
CA ARG A 12 15.49 -8.38 -5.79
C ARG A 12 14.41 -9.39 -5.42
N TYR A 13 13.22 -9.25 -5.98
CA TYR A 13 12.12 -10.18 -5.73
C TYR A 13 12.38 -11.57 -6.30
N ARG A 14 12.97 -11.67 -7.50
CA ARG A 14 13.34 -12.95 -8.11
C ARG A 14 14.39 -13.69 -7.30
N GLN A 15 15.41 -12.98 -6.81
CA GLN A 15 16.46 -13.56 -5.98
C GLN A 15 15.92 -14.10 -4.64
N ALA A 16 14.88 -13.47 -4.09
CA ALA A 16 14.31 -13.88 -2.81
C ALA A 16 13.39 -15.11 -2.90
N ASP A 17 12.61 -15.25 -3.98
CA ASP A 17 11.50 -16.21 -4.04
C ASP A 17 11.70 -17.31 -5.11
N ASN A 18 12.74 -17.22 -5.95
CA ASN A 18 13.03 -18.15 -7.07
C ASN A 18 11.81 -18.51 -7.95
N THR A 19 10.82 -17.63 -8.02
CA THR A 19 9.51 -17.89 -8.62
C THR A 19 9.26 -16.95 -9.81
N ASN A 20 8.66 -17.47 -10.87
CA ASN A 20 8.23 -16.66 -12.01
C ASN A 20 7.07 -15.74 -11.60
N TYR A 21 7.03 -14.52 -12.17
CA TYR A 21 6.01 -13.53 -11.78
C TYR A 21 4.57 -13.99 -12.03
N SER A 22 4.35 -14.93 -12.97
CA SER A 22 3.07 -15.55 -13.28
C SER A 22 2.51 -16.42 -12.15
N ASP A 23 3.39 -16.92 -11.28
CA ASP A 23 3.07 -17.94 -10.28
C ASP A 23 3.14 -17.37 -8.85
N LEU A 24 3.22 -16.04 -8.73
CA LEU A 24 3.29 -15.38 -7.44
C LEU A 24 2.01 -15.62 -6.64
N SER A 25 2.19 -15.96 -5.36
CA SER A 25 1.09 -15.96 -4.41
C SER A 25 0.43 -14.58 -4.40
N ARG A 26 -0.88 -14.55 -4.10
CA ARG A 26 -1.66 -13.31 -4.00
C ARG A 26 -0.99 -12.27 -3.09
N ASN A 27 -0.37 -12.70 -2.01
CA ASN A 27 0.31 -11.80 -1.06
C ASN A 27 1.63 -11.29 -1.62
N HIS A 28 2.43 -12.12 -2.27
CA HIS A 28 3.68 -11.69 -2.90
C HIS A 28 3.42 -10.73 -4.07
N LEU A 29 2.42 -11.00 -4.91
CA LEU A 29 2.03 -10.08 -5.99
C LEU A 29 1.62 -8.71 -5.44
N ARG A 30 0.82 -8.68 -4.36
CA ARG A 30 0.42 -7.44 -3.69
C ARG A 30 1.62 -6.65 -3.17
N GLN A 31 2.53 -7.33 -2.47
CA GLN A 31 3.72 -6.71 -1.92
C GLN A 31 4.64 -6.19 -3.03
N LEU A 32 4.84 -6.97 -4.10
CA LEU A 32 5.66 -6.59 -5.25
C LEU A 32 5.13 -5.33 -5.93
N VAL A 33 3.85 -5.29 -6.33
CA VAL A 33 3.28 -4.12 -7.01
C VAL A 33 3.26 -2.90 -6.09
N ARG A 34 2.94 -3.09 -4.81
CA ARG A 34 3.02 -2.02 -3.80
C ARG A 34 4.44 -1.46 -3.68
N GLU A 35 5.44 -2.33 -3.72
CA GLU A 35 6.84 -1.95 -3.62
C GLU A 35 7.32 -1.17 -4.83
N ILE A 36 6.99 -1.63 -6.05
CA ILE A 36 7.33 -0.94 -7.29
C ILE A 36 6.75 0.48 -7.27
N ILE A 37 5.45 0.62 -6.97
CA ILE A 37 4.78 1.93 -6.93
C ILE A 37 5.38 2.81 -5.84
N ARG A 38 5.69 2.26 -4.66
CA ARG A 38 6.36 2.98 -3.58
C ARG A 38 7.70 3.57 -4.02
N VAL A 39 8.55 2.75 -4.63
CA VAL A 39 9.89 3.17 -5.10
C VAL A 39 9.76 4.26 -6.16
N LEU A 40 8.87 4.08 -7.16
CA LEU A 40 8.66 5.07 -8.20
C LEU A 40 8.16 6.41 -7.66
N LEU A 41 7.22 6.38 -6.71
CA LEU A 41 6.70 7.59 -6.08
C LEU A 41 7.75 8.28 -5.20
N HIS A 42 8.56 7.52 -4.47
CA HIS A 42 9.60 8.08 -3.59
C HIS A 42 10.71 8.74 -4.41
N ASP A 43 11.14 8.07 -5.48
CA ASP A 43 12.11 8.60 -6.44
C ASP A 43 11.59 9.88 -7.10
N PHE A 44 10.35 9.85 -7.61
CA PHE A 44 9.74 11.00 -8.28
C PHE A 44 9.49 12.19 -7.35
N ALA A 45 9.06 11.94 -6.12
CA ALA A 45 8.76 12.99 -5.15
C ALA A 45 10.00 13.52 -4.42
N GLY A 46 11.12 12.79 -4.45
CA GLY A 46 12.31 13.06 -3.63
C GLY A 46 12.08 12.90 -2.12
N ARG A 47 10.96 12.30 -1.71
CA ARG A 47 10.56 12.10 -0.31
C ARG A 47 9.67 10.88 -0.16
N LYS A 48 9.55 10.39 1.07
CA LYS A 48 8.69 9.24 1.39
C LYS A 48 7.21 9.64 1.30
N ILE A 49 6.48 9.00 0.39
CA ILE A 49 5.01 9.05 0.29
C ILE A 49 4.41 7.88 1.06
N ARG A 50 3.34 8.12 1.83
CA ARG A 50 2.71 7.08 2.65
C ARG A 50 1.79 6.22 1.80
N MET A 51 2.02 4.91 1.79
CA MET A 51 1.12 3.94 1.17
C MET A 51 -0.08 3.64 2.09
N SER A 52 -0.89 4.65 2.39
CA SER A 52 -2.12 4.54 3.18
C SER A 52 -3.17 3.71 2.45
N TYR A 53 -3.96 2.87 3.13
CA TYR A 53 -5.03 2.12 2.45
C TYR A 53 -6.22 3.00 2.06
N THR A 54 -6.36 4.13 2.73
CA THR A 54 -7.60 4.93 2.76
C THR A 54 -7.45 6.26 2.05
N SER A 55 -6.24 6.81 2.07
CA SER A 55 -5.94 8.17 1.60
C SER A 55 -4.84 8.21 0.54
N PHE A 56 -4.46 7.07 -0.05
CA PHE A 56 -3.34 7.00 -0.99
C PHE A 56 -3.51 7.91 -2.21
N ASP A 57 -4.66 7.84 -2.88
CA ASP A 57 -4.95 8.70 -4.05
C ASP A 57 -4.85 10.18 -3.69
N TRP A 58 -5.50 10.55 -2.58
CA TRP A 58 -5.48 11.91 -2.05
C TRP A 58 -4.07 12.39 -1.70
N ASP A 59 -3.25 11.55 -1.06
CA ASP A 59 -1.88 11.91 -0.68
C ASP A 59 -1.03 12.18 -1.95
N VAL A 60 -1.11 11.27 -2.94
CA VAL A 60 -0.36 11.40 -4.20
C VAL A 60 -0.82 12.62 -5.01
N ARG A 61 -2.12 12.76 -5.26
CA ARG A 61 -2.66 13.83 -6.10
C ARG A 61 -2.73 15.16 -5.39
N THR A 62 -3.28 15.20 -4.17
CA THR A 62 -3.58 16.45 -3.47
C THR A 62 -2.42 16.98 -2.67
N CYS A 63 -1.75 16.16 -1.87
CA CYS A 63 -0.62 16.61 -1.05
C CYS A 63 0.68 16.72 -1.85
N HIS A 64 0.90 15.81 -2.79
CA HIS A 64 2.13 15.77 -3.56
C HIS A 64 2.03 16.38 -4.97
N LYS A 65 0.82 16.73 -5.45
CA LYS A 65 0.58 17.29 -6.79
C LYS A 65 1.13 16.38 -7.91
N ILE A 66 1.05 15.08 -7.69
CA ILE A 66 1.50 14.05 -8.64
C ILE A 66 0.27 13.44 -9.26
N ASP A 67 0.22 13.41 -10.59
CA ASP A 67 -0.76 12.60 -11.32
C ASP A 67 -0.02 11.55 -12.16
N MET A 68 -0.79 10.72 -12.86
CA MET A 68 -0.26 9.58 -13.60
C MET A 68 -0.87 9.44 -14.98
N ALA A 69 -0.11 8.84 -15.87
CA ALA A 69 -0.58 8.46 -17.19
C ALA A 69 -0.31 6.98 -17.44
N GLY A 70 -1.16 6.39 -18.28
CA GLY A 70 -1.10 4.98 -18.66
C GLY A 70 -1.55 3.98 -17.60
N TRP A 71 -2.06 4.47 -16.46
CA TRP A 71 -2.85 3.68 -15.51
C TRP A 71 -4.14 3.20 -16.19
N PRO A 72 -4.51 1.90 -16.06
CA PRO A 72 -5.72 1.39 -16.70
C PRO A 72 -6.99 2.11 -16.22
N ALA A 73 -7.83 2.56 -17.15
CA ALA A 73 -9.02 3.36 -16.84
C ALA A 73 -10.07 2.62 -15.99
N ASP A 74 -10.12 1.29 -16.10
CA ASP A 74 -11.03 0.42 -15.37
C ASP A 74 -10.51 0.00 -13.99
N ILE A 75 -9.25 0.33 -13.66
CA ILE A 75 -8.65 0.01 -12.36
C ILE A 75 -8.64 1.29 -11.50
N PRO A 76 -9.32 1.33 -10.34
CA PRO A 76 -9.32 2.51 -9.51
C PRO A 76 -7.91 2.83 -9.02
N PHE A 77 -7.52 4.11 -9.11
CA PHE A 77 -6.27 4.56 -8.52
C PHE A 77 -6.41 4.62 -6.99
N LYS A 78 -5.96 3.56 -6.33
CA LYS A 78 -5.94 3.41 -4.88
C LYS A 78 -4.73 2.58 -4.48
N ASN A 79 -4.55 2.39 -3.17
CA ASN A 79 -3.44 1.58 -2.68
C ASN A 79 -3.44 0.18 -3.34
N PRO A 80 -2.35 -0.23 -4.01
CA PRO A 80 -2.30 -1.52 -4.69
C PRO A 80 -2.55 -2.72 -3.77
N GLY A 81 -2.21 -2.62 -2.49
CA GLY A 81 -2.48 -3.68 -1.50
C GLY A 81 -3.98 -4.01 -1.34
N THR A 82 -4.88 -3.13 -1.80
CA THR A 82 -6.34 -3.31 -1.75
C THR A 82 -6.95 -3.83 -3.05
N LEU A 83 -6.14 -3.97 -4.11
CA LEU A 83 -6.63 -4.42 -5.42
C LEU A 83 -6.76 -5.96 -5.48
N PRO A 84 -7.66 -6.47 -6.34
CA PRO A 84 -7.72 -7.89 -6.64
C PRO A 84 -6.49 -8.35 -7.44
N PRO A 85 -6.12 -9.64 -7.39
CA PRO A 85 -4.95 -10.17 -8.10
C PRO A 85 -4.93 -9.88 -9.61
N VAL A 86 -6.09 -9.94 -10.27
CA VAL A 86 -6.22 -9.70 -11.71
C VAL A 86 -5.74 -8.30 -12.10
N ASP A 87 -6.12 -7.29 -11.31
CA ASP A 87 -5.70 -5.90 -11.53
C ASP A 87 -4.22 -5.73 -11.27
N LEU A 88 -3.69 -6.42 -10.25
CA LEU A 88 -2.28 -6.37 -9.91
C LEU A 88 -1.40 -6.96 -11.00
N TYR A 89 -1.80 -8.07 -11.63
CA TYR A 89 -1.08 -8.62 -12.77
C TYR A 89 -1.07 -7.67 -13.96
N ARG A 90 -2.20 -7.01 -14.24
CA ARG A 90 -2.31 -6.00 -15.31
C ARG A 90 -1.43 -4.79 -15.03
N LEU A 91 -1.43 -4.28 -13.79
CA LEU A 91 -0.55 -3.20 -13.37
C LEU A 91 0.92 -3.60 -13.50
N LEU A 92 1.29 -4.79 -13.01
CA LEU A 92 2.66 -5.30 -13.09
C LEU A 92 3.15 -5.39 -14.54
N ALA A 93 2.32 -5.92 -15.44
CA ALA A 93 2.66 -6.03 -16.86
C ALA A 93 2.91 -4.66 -17.51
N ARG A 94 2.11 -3.64 -17.18
CA ARG A 94 2.28 -2.27 -17.70
C ARG A 94 3.49 -1.56 -17.08
N LEU A 95 3.71 -1.73 -15.76
CA LEU A 95 4.89 -1.19 -15.06
C LEU A 95 6.19 -1.72 -15.67
N ARG A 96 6.26 -3.03 -15.93
CA ARG A 96 7.41 -3.68 -16.59
C ARG A 96 7.69 -3.11 -17.98
N LYS A 97 6.64 -2.79 -18.72
CA LYS A 97 6.75 -2.17 -20.05
C LYS A 97 7.01 -0.65 -20.01
N GLY A 98 7.12 -0.06 -18.82
CA GLY A 98 7.30 1.39 -18.66
C GLY A 98 6.10 2.21 -19.10
N LEU A 99 4.90 1.62 -19.14
CA LEU A 99 3.68 2.26 -19.64
C LEU A 99 2.93 3.09 -18.59
N ILE A 100 3.32 3.03 -17.32
CA ILE A 100 2.69 3.81 -16.23
C ILE A 100 3.71 4.80 -15.69
N TYR A 101 3.48 6.10 -15.86
CA TYR A 101 4.42 7.13 -15.40
C TYR A 101 3.74 8.23 -14.60
N PHE A 102 4.50 8.83 -13.68
CA PHE A 102 4.06 9.92 -12.81
C PHE A 102 4.57 11.26 -13.33
N PHE A 103 3.77 12.31 -13.17
CA PHE A 103 4.12 13.67 -13.57
C PHE A 103 3.57 14.69 -12.57
N ARG A 104 4.16 15.90 -12.53
CA ARG A 104 3.68 16.98 -11.67
C ARG A 104 2.54 17.74 -12.35
N VAL A 105 1.48 18.02 -11.60
CA VAL A 105 0.35 18.83 -12.07
C VAL A 105 0.66 20.31 -11.83
N SER A 106 0.44 21.15 -12.85
CA SER A 106 0.53 22.61 -12.71
C SER A 106 -0.57 23.14 -11.78
N LEU A 107 -0.29 24.21 -11.05
CA LEU A 107 -1.24 24.83 -10.13
C LEU A 107 -2.47 25.41 -10.84
N ASP A 108 -2.32 25.85 -12.10
CA ASP A 108 -3.36 26.56 -12.85
C ASP A 108 -4.58 25.71 -13.26
N GLY A 109 -4.55 24.40 -13.01
CA GLY A 109 -5.66 23.48 -13.29
C GLY A 109 -5.86 22.41 -12.22
N PHE A 110 -5.32 22.62 -11.02
CA PHE A 110 -5.35 21.61 -9.97
C PHE A 110 -6.71 21.56 -9.27
N VAL A 111 -7.47 20.48 -9.47
CA VAL A 111 -8.65 20.14 -8.66
C VAL A 111 -8.23 19.14 -7.58
N PRO A 112 -8.33 19.50 -6.27
CA PRO A 112 -8.07 18.56 -5.20
C PRO A 112 -8.92 17.30 -5.33
N ALA A 113 -8.30 16.12 -5.22
CA ALA A 113 -9.07 14.91 -4.97
C ALA A 113 -9.78 15.06 -3.62
N GLU A 114 -11.00 14.56 -3.52
CA GLU A 114 -11.72 14.53 -2.24
C GLU A 114 -11.05 13.57 -1.26
N GLN A 115 -10.81 14.03 -0.03
CA GLN A 115 -10.36 13.13 1.01
C GLN A 115 -11.55 12.26 1.44
N LYS A 116 -11.49 10.96 1.15
CA LYS A 116 -12.49 10.02 1.66
C LYS A 116 -12.38 9.97 3.18
N VAL A 117 -13.30 10.65 3.86
CA VAL A 117 -13.50 10.51 5.31
C VAL A 117 -14.03 9.10 5.54
N ILE A 118 -13.15 8.19 5.91
CA ILE A 118 -13.58 6.89 6.37
C ILE A 118 -14.12 7.10 7.77
N ALA A 119 -15.44 6.89 7.91
CA ALA A 119 -16.07 6.80 9.23
C ALA A 119 -15.19 5.88 10.09
N PRO A 120 -14.88 6.27 11.34
CA PRO A 120 -14.10 5.42 12.23
C PRO A 120 -14.71 4.02 12.15
N ARG A 121 -13.86 3.01 11.86
CA ARG A 121 -14.30 1.62 11.89
C ARG A 121 -14.96 1.42 13.24
N SER A 122 -16.28 1.20 13.23
CA SER A 122 -17.00 0.71 14.39
C SER A 122 -16.67 -0.78 14.53
N ASP A 123 -15.38 -1.08 14.71
CA ASP A 123 -14.89 -2.36 15.24
C ASP A 123 -14.92 -2.28 16.79
N ILE A 124 -15.83 -1.47 17.36
CA ILE A 124 -16.50 -1.81 18.62
C ILE A 124 -17.43 -2.97 18.27
N GLY A 125 -16.82 -4.14 18.13
CA GLY A 125 -17.46 -5.41 17.88
C GLY A 125 -16.62 -6.45 18.58
N ASP A 126 -17.08 -6.80 19.77
CA ASP A 126 -16.86 -8.07 20.44
C ASP A 126 -15.45 -8.42 20.93
N THR A 127 -15.31 -8.29 22.26
CA THR A 127 -14.87 -9.39 23.14
C THR A 127 -13.68 -10.21 22.65
N ARG A 128 -12.52 -9.57 22.48
CA ARG A 128 -11.25 -10.29 22.63
C ARG A 128 -11.06 -10.65 24.10
N ASN A 129 -11.50 -11.86 24.47
CA ASN A 129 -11.11 -12.64 25.66
C ASN A 129 -10.70 -11.81 26.90
N ALA A 130 -11.69 -11.33 27.66
CA ALA A 130 -11.50 -10.90 29.04
C ALA A 130 -11.48 -12.11 30.01
N LEU A 131 -10.79 -13.20 29.64
CA LEU A 131 -10.49 -14.30 30.57
C LEU A 131 -9.22 -14.03 31.39
N THR A 132 -8.61 -12.87 31.23
CA THR A 132 -7.71 -12.29 32.23
C THR A 132 -8.43 -11.15 32.93
N PRO A 133 -8.87 -11.36 34.18
CA PRO A 133 -9.22 -10.24 35.05
C PRO A 133 -8.06 -9.25 35.05
N ARG A 134 -8.32 -7.97 34.75
CA ARG A 134 -7.34 -6.88 34.92
C ARG A 134 -6.99 -6.62 36.39
N PHE A 135 -7.67 -7.29 37.30
CA PHE A 135 -7.49 -7.21 38.74
C PHE A 135 -7.41 -8.64 39.27
N VAL A 136 -6.29 -9.00 39.88
CA VAL A 136 -6.21 -10.16 40.78
C VAL A 136 -6.75 -9.67 42.12
N PRO A 137 -7.85 -10.23 42.64
CA PRO A 137 -8.33 -9.90 43.98
C PRO A 137 -7.23 -10.17 45.02
N GLU A 138 -7.08 -9.30 46.04
CA GLU A 138 -6.02 -9.41 47.07
C GLU A 138 -6.02 -10.75 47.82
N GLU A 139 -7.16 -11.45 47.84
CA GLU A 139 -7.34 -12.80 48.36
C GLU A 139 -6.49 -13.89 47.65
N TYR A 140 -5.91 -13.60 46.48
CA TYR A 140 -4.97 -14.47 45.77
C TYR A 140 -3.49 -14.05 45.89
N LEU A 141 -3.17 -13.01 46.67
CA LEU A 141 -1.80 -12.59 46.97
C LEU A 141 -1.27 -13.15 48.30
N VAL A 142 -2.04 -14.03 48.96
CA VAL A 142 -1.63 -14.63 50.23
C VAL A 142 -0.83 -15.91 49.98
N GLY A 143 0.48 -15.83 50.21
CA GLY A 143 1.32 -16.98 50.50
C GLY A 143 2.57 -17.08 49.65
N GLU A 144 3.69 -16.57 50.17
CA GLU A 144 4.83 -17.41 50.58
C GLU A 144 5.89 -16.49 51.20
N ASP A 145 5.68 -16.13 52.47
CA ASP A 145 6.82 -15.86 53.36
C ASP A 145 7.36 -17.24 53.78
N ASN A 146 8.55 -17.56 53.31
CA ASN A 146 9.47 -18.53 53.92
C ASN A 146 10.88 -17.99 53.84
#